data_AF-A0A7C6XZQ2-F1
#
_entry.id   AF-A0A7C6XZQ2-F1
#
_cell.length_a   1.000
_cell.length_b   1.000
_cell.length_c   1.000
_cell.angle_alpha   90.00
_cell.angle_beta   90.00
_cell.angle_gamma   90.00
#
_symmetry.space_group_name_H-M   'P 1'
#
loop_
_entity.id
_entity.type
_entity.pdbx_description
1 polymer ?
#
loop_
_entity_poly.entity_id
_entity_poly.type
_entity_poly.pdbx_seq_one_letter_code
_entity_poly.pdbx_strand_id
1 'polypeptide(L)'
;MITKMRLINLTADKSMVDEVLRRFIDYKGFHPVDNQKILTTVHGASTFEGTNPATELLEQIYEIEEELNLTLLPVKTRKLKTTLDDMHQYILKSHKEFKVEFDDIKALEQENSNILDALKQLENLAEMELSFDDLFSTKFVSVRIGKLPFDSVERMSYYSHKPFIFIPFSEEKDTKELWCLYLTTNEFKREIDNLFTSLHFERVYIPDFVHGTPKNAKEALQAMIDHNKKEIDQFRQILIDLGLK
;
A
#
# COMPACT_ATOMS: atom_id res chain seq x y z
N MET A 1 2.32 -50.57 -13.77
CA MET A 1 3.02 -51.06 -14.99
C MET A 1 4.17 -50.12 -15.27
N ILE A 2 5.40 -50.63 -15.36
CA ILE A 2 6.55 -49.84 -15.78
C ILE A 2 6.62 -49.91 -17.31
N THR A 3 6.50 -48.77 -17.99
CA THR A 3 6.56 -48.69 -19.44
C THR A 3 8.00 -48.93 -19.91
N LYS A 4 8.20 -49.85 -20.86
CA LYS A 4 9.54 -50.17 -21.40
C LYS A 4 10.05 -48.99 -22.22
N MET A 5 11.15 -48.37 -21.79
CA MET A 5 11.81 -47.26 -22.48
C MET A 5 12.97 -47.76 -23.34
N ARG A 6 13.28 -47.02 -24.42
CA ARG A 6 14.44 -47.25 -25.27
C ARG A 6 15.27 -45.97 -25.33
N LEU A 7 16.58 -46.10 -25.10
CA LEU A 7 17.51 -44.99 -25.29
C LEU A 7 17.73 -44.75 -26.78
N ILE A 8 17.58 -43.50 -27.22
CA ILE A 8 17.78 -43.06 -28.60
C ILE A 8 18.73 -41.87 -28.57
N ASN A 9 19.76 -41.91 -29.40
CA ASN A 9 20.68 -40.79 -29.61
C ASN A 9 20.23 -39.99 -30.83
N LEU A 10 20.09 -38.68 -30.68
CA LEU A 10 19.75 -37.75 -31.75
C LEU A 10 20.95 -36.85 -32.01
N THR A 11 21.25 -36.61 -33.28
CA THR A 11 22.29 -35.68 -33.71
C THR A 11 21.67 -34.69 -34.69
N ALA A 12 22.08 -33.44 -34.60
CA ALA A 12 21.62 -32.36 -35.48
C ALA A 12 22.76 -31.36 -35.67
N ASP A 13 22.79 -30.69 -36.81
CA ASP A 13 23.68 -29.57 -37.03
C ASP A 13 23.37 -28.45 -36.04
N LYS A 14 24.41 -27.74 -35.56
CA LYS A 14 24.28 -26.67 -34.57
C LYS A 14 23.24 -25.61 -34.95
N SER A 15 23.11 -25.32 -36.25
CA SER A 15 22.11 -24.36 -36.78
C SER A 15 20.67 -24.85 -36.71
N MET A 16 20.43 -26.15 -36.61
CA MET A 16 19.10 -26.77 -36.63
C MET A 16 18.67 -27.28 -35.25
N VAL A 17 19.53 -27.21 -34.23
CA VAL A 17 19.25 -27.71 -32.87
C VAL A 17 17.95 -27.12 -32.32
N ASP A 18 17.76 -25.80 -32.39
CA ASP A 18 16.55 -25.14 -31.88
C ASP A 18 15.28 -25.59 -32.60
N GLU A 19 15.35 -25.80 -33.93
CA GLU A 19 14.22 -26.28 -34.71
C GLU A 19 13.84 -27.71 -34.30
N VAL A 20 14.85 -28.58 -34.11
CA VAL A 20 14.64 -29.96 -33.68
C VAL A 20 14.07 -30.00 -32.27
N LEU A 21 14.65 -29.26 -31.32
CA LEU A 21 14.18 -29.20 -29.92
C LEU A 21 12.74 -28.70 -29.82
N ARG A 22 12.32 -27.74 -30.66
CA ARG A 22 10.93 -27.27 -30.71
C ARG A 22 9.92 -28.38 -31.00
N ARG A 23 10.28 -29.38 -31.80
CA ARG A 23 9.39 -30.52 -32.10
C ARG A 23 9.15 -31.43 -30.89
N PHE A 24 10.09 -31.46 -29.95
CA PHE A 24 9.98 -32.27 -28.73
C PHE A 24 9.13 -31.64 -27.64
N ILE A 25 8.78 -30.35 -27.73
CA ILE A 25 7.96 -29.65 -26.72
C ILE A 25 6.57 -30.31 -26.57
N ASP A 26 5.98 -30.75 -27.68
CA ASP A 26 4.63 -31.35 -27.71
C ASP A 26 4.65 -32.88 -27.82
N TYR A 27 5.84 -33.47 -27.99
CA TYR A 27 5.97 -34.90 -28.21
C TYR A 27 5.83 -35.68 -26.89
N LYS A 28 4.78 -36.50 -26.80
CA LYS A 28 4.53 -37.36 -25.64
C LYS A 28 5.37 -38.64 -25.71
N GLY A 29 5.84 -39.11 -24.56
CA GLY A 29 6.60 -40.37 -24.48
C GLY A 29 8.11 -40.22 -24.71
N PHE A 30 8.62 -38.99 -24.69
CA PHE A 30 10.04 -38.68 -24.68
C PHE A 30 10.45 -38.17 -23.29
N HIS A 31 11.62 -38.58 -22.83
CA HIS A 31 12.25 -38.05 -21.61
C HIS A 31 13.69 -37.69 -21.94
N PRO A 32 14.08 -36.39 -21.88
CA PRO A 32 15.46 -36.00 -22.08
C PRO A 32 16.35 -36.61 -20.99
N VAL A 33 17.52 -37.06 -21.39
CA VAL A 33 18.56 -37.58 -20.49
C VAL A 33 19.61 -36.50 -20.29
N ASP A 34 20.08 -36.36 -19.06
CA ASP A 34 21.14 -35.42 -18.69
C ASP A 34 22.39 -35.60 -19.59
N ASN A 35 22.91 -34.49 -20.09
CA ASN A 35 24.07 -34.44 -20.99
C ASN A 35 25.34 -35.04 -20.36
N GLN A 36 25.48 -34.98 -19.04
CA GLN A 36 26.64 -35.51 -18.31
C GLN A 36 26.78 -37.03 -18.47
N LYS A 37 25.67 -37.74 -18.70
CA LYS A 37 25.66 -39.19 -18.93
C LYS A 37 26.07 -39.58 -20.35
N ILE A 38 26.12 -38.63 -21.29
CA ILE A 38 26.34 -38.87 -22.73
C ILE A 38 27.72 -38.38 -23.19
N LEU A 39 28.25 -37.31 -22.61
CA LEU A 39 29.57 -36.72 -22.94
C LEU A 39 30.74 -37.71 -22.83
N THR A 40 30.62 -38.72 -21.97
CA THR A 40 31.63 -39.77 -21.80
C THR A 40 31.65 -40.80 -22.93
N THR A 41 30.58 -40.86 -23.74
CA THR A 41 30.35 -41.95 -24.71
C THR A 41 30.57 -41.54 -26.16
N VAL A 42 30.52 -40.23 -26.48
CA VAL A 42 30.59 -39.73 -27.86
C VAL A 42 31.74 -38.73 -28.02
N HIS A 43 32.82 -39.14 -28.70
CA HIS A 43 33.93 -38.25 -29.03
C HIS A 43 33.50 -37.14 -30.00
N GLY A 44 33.75 -35.87 -29.62
CA GLY A 44 33.41 -34.69 -30.41
C GLY A 44 32.08 -34.01 -30.06
N ALA A 45 31.33 -34.53 -29.08
CA ALA A 45 30.13 -33.88 -28.57
C ALA A 45 30.49 -32.69 -27.64
N SER A 46 29.90 -31.52 -27.90
CA SER A 46 29.98 -30.34 -27.03
C SER A 46 28.66 -30.12 -26.29
N THR A 47 28.73 -29.62 -25.06
CA THR A 47 27.56 -29.16 -24.30
C THR A 47 26.91 -27.95 -24.97
N PHE A 48 25.58 -27.90 -24.92
CA PHE A 48 24.85 -26.68 -25.22
C PHE A 48 24.84 -25.81 -23.95
N GLU A 49 25.65 -24.75 -23.93
CA GLU A 49 25.80 -23.80 -22.81
C GLU A 49 24.96 -22.53 -23.01
N GLY A 50 23.79 -22.64 -23.64
CA GLY A 50 22.88 -21.52 -23.80
C GLY A 50 22.03 -21.32 -22.54
N THR A 51 22.07 -20.13 -21.94
CA THR A 51 21.06 -19.68 -20.98
C THR A 51 19.74 -19.39 -21.70
N ASN A 52 18.62 -19.47 -21.00
CA ASN A 52 17.33 -19.04 -21.55
C ASN A 52 17.40 -17.53 -21.82
N PRO A 53 17.28 -17.08 -23.08
CA PRO A 53 17.44 -15.66 -23.41
C PRO A 53 16.29 -14.78 -22.89
N ALA A 54 15.22 -15.38 -22.34
CA ALA A 54 14.11 -14.66 -21.73
C ALA A 54 14.19 -14.57 -20.19
N THR A 55 15.25 -15.09 -19.55
CA THR A 55 15.36 -15.09 -18.08
C THR A 55 15.26 -13.69 -17.49
N GLU A 56 16.03 -12.73 -18.00
CA GLU A 56 16.03 -11.35 -17.50
C GLU A 56 14.66 -10.67 -17.68
N LEU A 57 13.97 -10.94 -18.79
CA LEU A 57 12.63 -10.41 -19.03
C LEU A 57 11.60 -10.98 -18.05
N LEU A 58 11.73 -12.25 -17.69
CA LEU A 58 10.85 -12.89 -16.71
C LEU A 58 11.10 -12.33 -15.31
N GLU A 59 12.37 -12.13 -14.93
CA GLU A 59 12.73 -11.50 -13.66
C GLU A 59 12.12 -10.10 -13.54
N GLN A 60 12.23 -9.27 -14.58
CA GLN A 60 11.60 -7.95 -14.61
C GLN A 60 10.07 -8.03 -14.47
N ILE A 61 9.42 -9.00 -15.12
CA ILE A 61 7.97 -9.19 -14.97
C ILE A 61 7.62 -9.54 -13.51
N TYR A 62 8.38 -10.42 -12.87
CA TYR A 62 8.14 -10.77 -11.47
C TYR A 62 8.34 -9.59 -10.52
N GLU A 63 9.35 -8.75 -10.78
CA GLU A 63 9.56 -7.51 -10.02
C GLU A 63 8.36 -6.56 -10.15
N ILE A 64 7.81 -6.41 -11.36
CA ILE A 64 6.62 -5.59 -11.61
C ILE A 64 5.38 -6.17 -10.93
N GLU A 65 5.21 -7.50 -10.95
CA GLU A 65 4.11 -8.18 -10.25
C GLU A 65 4.17 -7.94 -8.74
N GLU A 66 5.36 -8.00 -8.14
CA GLU A 66 5.55 -7.74 -6.72
C GLU A 66 5.35 -6.25 -6.38
N GLU A 67 5.95 -5.34 -7.15
CA GLU A 67 5.87 -3.90 -6.91
C GLU A 67 4.42 -3.39 -6.99
N LEU A 68 3.68 -3.84 -8.01
CA LEU A 68 2.31 -3.39 -8.27
C LEU A 68 1.26 -4.34 -7.66
N ASN A 69 1.68 -5.39 -6.95
CA ASN A 69 0.82 -6.43 -6.38
C ASN A 69 -0.19 -6.98 -7.42
N LEU A 70 0.31 -7.27 -8.63
CA LEU A 70 -0.44 -7.80 -9.76
C LEU A 70 -0.23 -9.31 -9.89
N THR A 71 -1.15 -9.96 -10.60
CA THR A 71 -0.98 -11.36 -11.02
C THR A 71 -1.27 -11.48 -12.50
N LEU A 72 -0.22 -11.64 -13.29
CA LEU A 72 -0.28 -11.83 -14.72
C LEU A 72 -0.51 -13.31 -15.04
N LEU A 73 -1.49 -13.56 -15.90
CA LEU A 73 -1.82 -14.93 -16.29
C LEU A 73 -0.92 -15.37 -17.45
N PRO A 74 -0.10 -16.42 -17.29
CA PRO A 74 0.80 -16.84 -18.34
C PRO A 74 0.03 -17.41 -19.54
N VAL A 75 0.26 -16.82 -20.71
CA VAL A 75 -0.30 -17.30 -21.98
C VAL A 75 0.76 -18.09 -22.74
N LYS A 76 0.48 -19.37 -23.01
CA LYS A 76 1.40 -20.22 -23.78
C LYS A 76 1.42 -19.79 -25.24
N THR A 77 2.61 -19.47 -25.76
CA THR A 77 2.84 -19.22 -27.19
C THR A 77 3.92 -20.15 -27.75
N ARG A 78 3.80 -20.48 -29.04
CA ARG A 78 4.79 -21.27 -29.81
C ARG A 78 5.67 -20.40 -30.71
N LYS A 79 5.26 -19.15 -30.93
CA LYS A 79 5.95 -18.19 -31.79
C LYS A 79 6.18 -16.91 -31.02
N LEU A 80 7.42 -16.44 -31.04
CA LEU A 80 7.71 -15.07 -30.67
C LEU A 80 7.06 -14.16 -31.72
N LYS A 81 6.23 -13.23 -31.26
CA LYS A 81 5.59 -12.24 -32.14
C LYS A 81 6.57 -11.15 -32.58
N THR A 82 7.60 -10.91 -31.79
CA THR A 82 8.58 -9.83 -31.96
C THR A 82 9.95 -10.24 -31.39
N THR A 83 10.96 -9.38 -31.49
CA THR A 83 12.30 -9.65 -30.94
C THR A 83 12.33 -9.50 -29.41
N LEU A 84 13.34 -10.07 -28.74
CA LEU A 84 13.48 -9.93 -27.28
C LEU A 84 13.71 -8.48 -26.85
N ASP A 85 14.40 -7.68 -27.68
CA ASP A 85 14.62 -6.26 -27.42
C ASP A 85 13.30 -5.47 -27.49
N ASP A 86 12.46 -5.75 -28.49
CA ASP A 86 11.13 -5.11 -28.56
C ASP A 86 10.24 -5.52 -27.37
N MET A 87 10.34 -6.77 -26.91
CA MET A 87 9.62 -7.23 -25.71
C MET A 87 10.12 -6.49 -24.46
N HIS A 88 11.43 -6.28 -24.34
CA HIS A 88 12.02 -5.51 -23.25
C HIS A 88 11.51 -4.07 -23.24
N GLN A 89 11.57 -3.37 -24.38
CA GLN A 89 11.06 -2.00 -24.50
C GLN A 89 9.56 -1.92 -24.18
N TYR A 90 8.78 -2.91 -24.60
CA TYR A 90 7.37 -2.99 -24.27
C TYR A 90 7.12 -3.14 -22.76
N ILE A 91 7.87 -4.03 -22.09
CA ILE A 91 7.77 -4.23 -20.63
C ILE A 91 8.09 -2.93 -19.89
N LEU A 92 9.22 -2.27 -20.22
CA LEU A 92 9.64 -1.01 -19.60
C LEU A 92 8.62 0.11 -19.79
N LYS A 93 8.09 0.24 -21.00
CA LYS A 93 7.07 1.26 -21.30
C LYS A 93 5.79 0.98 -20.52
N SER A 94 5.31 -0.27 -20.55
CA SER A 94 4.09 -0.67 -19.85
C SER A 94 4.26 -0.44 -18.35
N HIS A 95 5.36 -0.90 -17.75
CA HIS A 95 5.66 -0.69 -16.33
C HIS A 95 5.56 0.78 -15.93
N LYS A 96 6.17 1.68 -16.71
CA LYS A 96 6.10 3.11 -16.44
C LYS A 96 4.66 3.65 -16.49
N GLU A 97 3.86 3.21 -17.46
CA GLU A 97 2.46 3.61 -17.58
C GLU A 97 1.62 3.07 -16.42
N PHE A 98 1.77 1.80 -16.06
CA PHE A 98 1.09 1.18 -14.91
C PHE A 98 1.46 1.84 -13.58
N LYS A 99 2.75 2.14 -13.40
CA LYS A 99 3.27 2.68 -12.13
C LYS A 99 2.67 4.03 -11.78
N VAL A 100 2.51 4.93 -12.76
CA VAL A 100 1.92 6.26 -12.52
C VAL A 100 0.52 6.14 -11.93
N GLU A 101 -0.35 5.37 -12.59
CA GLU A 101 -1.74 5.18 -12.15
C GLU A 101 -1.83 4.43 -10.81
N PHE A 102 -0.92 3.48 -10.57
CA PHE A 102 -0.88 2.73 -9.32
C PHE A 102 -0.41 3.57 -8.13
N ASP A 103 0.59 4.42 -8.34
CA ASP A 103 1.07 5.36 -7.32
C ASP A 103 -0.03 6.35 -6.91
N ASP A 104 -0.83 6.83 -7.88
CA ASP A 104 -1.98 7.71 -7.62
C ASP A 104 -3.09 7.00 -6.82
N ILE A 105 -3.43 5.75 -7.18
CA ILE A 105 -4.37 4.93 -6.39
C ILE A 105 -3.87 4.78 -4.95
N LYS A 106 -2.59 4.43 -4.78
CA LYS A 106 -2.00 4.22 -3.46
C LYS A 106 -2.00 5.49 -2.62
N ALA A 107 -1.75 6.64 -3.23
CA ALA A 107 -1.83 7.94 -2.56
C ALA A 107 -3.26 8.23 -2.06
N LEU A 108 -4.27 8.01 -2.89
CA LEU A 108 -5.68 8.20 -2.51
C LEU A 108 -6.15 7.19 -1.45
N GLU A 109 -5.69 5.94 -1.52
CA GLU A 109 -5.97 4.92 -0.49
C GLU A 109 -5.34 5.31 0.86
N GLN A 110 -4.11 5.83 0.85
CA GLN A 110 -3.46 6.34 2.06
C GLN A 110 -4.17 7.57 2.61
N GLU A 111 -4.62 8.48 1.75
CA GLU A 111 -5.40 9.64 2.16
C GLU A 111 -6.73 9.22 2.80
N ASN A 112 -7.46 8.29 2.18
CA ASN A 112 -8.69 7.73 2.74
C ASN A 112 -8.45 7.08 4.11
N SER A 113 -7.32 6.37 4.30
CA SER A 113 -6.96 5.82 5.61
C SER A 113 -6.80 6.93 6.66
N ASN A 114 -6.11 8.01 6.31
CA ASN A 114 -5.91 9.15 7.21
C ASN A 114 -7.24 9.84 7.56
N ILE A 115 -8.15 9.99 6.57
CA ILE A 115 -9.48 10.56 6.78
C ILE A 115 -10.32 9.66 7.68
N LEU A 116 -10.28 8.34 7.50
CA LEU A 116 -11.02 7.39 8.35
C LEU A 116 -10.55 7.45 9.80
N ASP A 117 -9.25 7.61 10.04
CA ASP A 117 -8.73 7.78 11.40
C ASP A 117 -9.13 9.11 12.02
N ALA A 118 -9.15 10.20 11.23
CA ALA A 118 -9.68 11.49 11.68
C ALA A 118 -11.18 11.41 12.01
N LEU A 119 -11.97 10.71 11.20
CA LEU A 119 -13.41 10.50 11.44
C LEU A 119 -13.68 9.79 12.77
N LYS A 120 -12.89 8.75 13.11
CA LYS A 120 -13.00 8.08 14.42
C LYS A 120 -12.73 9.04 15.57
N GLN A 121 -11.72 9.91 15.45
CA GLN A 121 -11.42 10.91 16.47
C GLN A 121 -12.54 11.95 16.61
N LEU A 122 -13.16 12.34 15.50
CA LEU A 122 -14.29 13.27 15.48
C LEU A 122 -15.57 12.72 16.13
N GLU A 123 -15.77 11.41 16.14
CA GLU A 123 -16.93 10.80 16.82
C GLU A 123 -16.93 11.10 18.32
N ASN A 124 -15.76 11.09 18.94
CA ASN A 124 -15.59 11.42 20.35
C ASN A 124 -15.72 12.93 20.63
N LEU A 125 -15.71 13.76 19.58
CA LEU A 125 -15.83 15.23 19.63
C LEU A 125 -17.22 15.71 19.20
N ALA A 126 -18.15 14.81 18.91
CA ALA A 126 -19.43 15.15 18.26
C ALA A 126 -20.33 16.08 19.08
N GLU A 127 -20.21 16.06 20.41
CA GLU A 127 -20.97 16.95 21.31
C GLU A 127 -20.42 18.38 21.36
N MET A 128 -19.25 18.63 20.76
CA MET A 128 -18.65 19.97 20.72
C MET A 128 -19.31 20.84 19.64
N GLU A 129 -19.87 21.99 20.04
CA GLU A 129 -20.48 22.95 19.11
C GLU A 129 -19.48 23.97 18.52
N LEU A 130 -18.21 23.92 18.93
CA LEU A 130 -17.18 24.87 18.52
C LEU A 130 -16.57 24.51 17.16
N SER A 131 -16.20 25.53 16.39
CA SER A 131 -15.43 25.36 15.15
C SER A 131 -13.95 25.10 15.47
N PHE A 132 -13.35 24.09 14.82
CA PHE A 132 -11.92 23.82 14.93
C PHE A 132 -11.08 25.00 14.43
N ASP A 133 -11.53 25.68 13.37
CA ASP A 133 -10.83 26.85 12.82
C ASP A 133 -10.76 27.98 13.85
N ASP A 134 -11.85 28.20 14.58
CA ASP A 134 -11.90 29.23 15.62
C ASP A 134 -11.02 28.85 16.81
N LEU A 135 -11.01 27.57 17.21
CA LEU A 135 -10.17 27.05 18.28
C LEU A 135 -8.68 27.20 17.96
N PHE A 136 -8.27 26.87 16.74
CA PHE A 136 -6.87 26.86 16.33
C PHE A 136 -6.34 28.21 15.85
N SER A 137 -7.22 29.16 15.47
CA SER A 137 -6.83 30.52 15.07
C SER A 137 -6.66 31.50 16.26
N THR A 138 -6.80 31.02 17.50
CA THR A 138 -6.66 31.84 18.71
C THR A 138 -5.24 32.42 18.86
N LYS A 139 -5.14 33.76 19.03
CA LYS A 139 -3.84 34.46 19.15
C LYS A 139 -3.27 34.48 20.57
N PHE A 140 -4.13 34.55 21.59
CA PHE A 140 -3.73 34.81 22.99
C PHE A 140 -3.88 33.60 23.91
N VAL A 141 -4.61 32.59 23.43
CA VAL A 141 -4.98 31.40 24.17
C VAL A 141 -4.41 30.20 23.43
N SER A 142 -3.94 29.21 24.17
CA SER A 142 -3.54 27.92 23.64
C SER A 142 -4.61 26.88 23.97
N VAL A 143 -5.11 26.20 22.96
CA VAL A 143 -6.12 25.14 23.08
C VAL A 143 -5.46 23.75 22.96
N ARG A 144 -5.96 22.79 23.75
CA ARG A 144 -5.55 21.38 23.72
C ARG A 144 -6.78 20.50 23.75
N ILE A 145 -6.82 19.54 22.85
CA ILE A 145 -7.86 18.52 22.76
C ILE A 145 -7.21 17.18 23.07
N GLY A 146 -7.91 16.34 23.82
CA GLY A 146 -7.40 15.03 24.17
C GLY A 146 -8.30 14.30 25.16
N LYS A 147 -7.70 13.33 25.83
CA LYS A 147 -8.38 12.46 26.78
C LYS A 147 -7.62 12.35 28.10
N LEU A 148 -8.35 12.12 29.17
CA LEU A 148 -7.82 12.07 30.53
C LEU A 148 -8.49 10.91 31.29
N PRO A 149 -7.73 10.05 32.00
CA PRO A 149 -8.31 8.95 32.77
C PRO A 149 -9.24 9.45 33.89
N PHE A 150 -10.35 8.77 34.16
CA PHE A 150 -11.32 9.20 35.19
C PHE A 150 -10.68 9.48 36.56
N ASP A 151 -9.74 8.64 37.00
CA ASP A 151 -9.00 8.82 38.26
C ASP A 151 -8.23 10.16 38.32
N SER A 152 -7.78 10.66 37.17
CA SER A 152 -7.08 11.93 37.05
C SER A 152 -8.04 13.12 37.02
N VAL A 153 -9.28 12.92 36.53
CA VAL A 153 -10.33 13.95 36.51
C VAL A 153 -10.69 14.37 37.94
N GLU A 154 -10.80 13.41 38.86
CA GLU A 154 -11.10 13.68 40.28
C GLU A 154 -10.05 14.60 40.92
N ARG A 155 -8.78 14.44 40.51
CA ARG A 155 -7.65 15.24 40.99
C ARG A 155 -7.61 16.65 40.42
N MET A 156 -8.37 16.95 39.36
CA MET A 156 -8.38 18.30 38.79
C MET A 156 -8.95 19.35 39.74
N SER A 157 -9.86 18.96 40.64
CA SER A 157 -10.47 19.86 41.62
C SER A 157 -9.44 20.63 42.46
N TYR A 158 -8.30 19.99 42.76
CA TYR A 158 -7.16 20.59 43.48
C TYR A 158 -6.48 21.74 42.72
N TYR A 159 -6.62 21.78 41.40
CA TYR A 159 -5.97 22.75 40.52
C TYR A 159 -6.92 23.84 40.00
N SER A 160 -8.15 23.90 40.51
CA SER A 160 -9.17 24.90 40.13
C SER A 160 -8.74 26.37 40.28
N HIS A 161 -7.72 26.65 41.09
CA HIS A 161 -7.13 27.98 41.27
C HIS A 161 -6.13 28.39 40.17
N LYS A 162 -5.75 27.47 39.28
CA LYS A 162 -4.80 27.72 38.19
C LYS A 162 -5.49 28.37 36.98
N PRO A 163 -4.77 29.15 36.16
CA PRO A 163 -5.35 29.90 35.05
C PRO A 163 -5.59 29.03 33.81
N PHE A 164 -6.51 28.07 33.90
CA PHE A 164 -7.00 27.28 32.77
C PHE A 164 -8.52 27.13 32.80
N ILE A 165 -9.10 26.89 31.64
CA ILE A 165 -10.50 26.48 31.50
C ILE A 165 -10.48 25.04 31.02
N PHE A 166 -11.32 24.20 31.61
CA PHE A 166 -11.50 22.80 31.25
C PHE A 166 -12.94 22.55 30.85
N ILE A 167 -13.13 21.88 29.71
CA ILE A 167 -14.42 21.61 29.10
C ILE A 167 -14.48 20.10 28.78
N PRO A 168 -15.22 19.30 29.57
CA PRO A 168 -15.49 17.92 29.25
C PRO A 168 -16.59 17.80 28.19
N PHE A 169 -16.55 16.78 27.34
CA PHE A 169 -17.60 16.58 26.33
C PHE A 169 -17.97 15.12 26.03
N SER A 170 -17.14 14.11 26.28
CA SER A 170 -17.55 12.71 26.07
C SER A 170 -16.85 11.75 27.02
N GLU A 171 -17.56 10.73 27.49
CA GLU A 171 -17.08 9.70 28.39
C GLU A 171 -17.00 8.34 27.69
N GLU A 172 -15.80 7.77 27.64
CA GLU A 172 -15.57 6.44 27.08
C GLU A 172 -15.51 5.41 28.22
N LYS A 173 -16.66 4.78 28.49
CA LYS A 173 -16.86 3.91 29.67
C LYS A 173 -16.00 2.65 29.66
N ASP A 174 -15.70 2.12 28.48
CA ASP A 174 -14.91 0.88 28.33
C ASP A 174 -13.43 1.11 28.67
N THR A 175 -12.87 2.24 28.25
CA THR A 175 -11.48 2.63 28.55
C THR A 175 -11.35 3.46 29.83
N LYS A 176 -12.46 3.93 30.41
CA LYS A 176 -12.53 4.85 31.56
C LYS A 176 -11.80 6.17 31.30
N GLU A 177 -11.97 6.69 30.09
CA GLU A 177 -11.35 7.93 29.64
C GLU A 177 -12.40 9.01 29.43
N LEU A 178 -12.06 10.24 29.82
CA LEU A 178 -12.87 11.43 29.59
C LEU A 178 -12.22 12.25 28.48
N TRP A 179 -12.94 12.42 27.39
CA TRP A 179 -12.57 13.34 26.34
C TRP A 179 -12.90 14.77 26.74
N CYS A 180 -11.90 15.63 26.59
CA CYS A 180 -11.95 17.00 27.07
C CYS A 180 -11.07 17.94 26.26
N LEU A 181 -11.38 19.21 26.41
CA LEU A 181 -10.59 20.32 25.91
C LEU A 181 -10.19 21.20 27.09
N TYR A 182 -8.93 21.62 27.11
CA TYR A 182 -8.51 22.68 28.00
C TYR A 182 -7.87 23.83 27.23
N LEU A 183 -7.99 25.02 27.79
CA LEU A 183 -7.41 26.22 27.24
C LEU A 183 -6.81 27.09 28.34
N THR A 184 -5.72 27.76 28.02
CA THR A 184 -4.98 28.64 28.93
C THR A 184 -4.37 29.78 28.14
N THR A 185 -4.00 30.88 28.80
CA THR A 185 -3.29 31.97 28.11
C THR A 185 -1.88 31.51 27.74
N ASN A 186 -1.32 32.13 26.71
CA ASN A 186 0.02 31.78 26.22
C ASN A 186 1.13 31.97 27.27
N GLU A 187 0.90 32.82 28.27
CA GLU A 187 1.80 33.04 29.41
C GLU A 187 1.94 31.79 30.29
N PHE A 188 0.83 31.12 30.61
CA PHE A 188 0.81 29.95 31.49
C PHE A 188 0.88 28.61 30.75
N LYS A 189 0.88 28.64 29.42
CA LYS A 189 0.93 27.45 28.54
C LYS A 189 1.88 26.37 29.03
N ARG A 190 3.14 26.71 29.31
CA ARG A 190 4.15 25.71 29.71
C ARG A 190 3.84 25.06 31.06
N GLU A 191 3.35 25.85 32.01
CA GLU A 191 2.99 25.36 33.34
C GLU A 191 1.77 24.44 33.28
N ILE A 192 0.73 24.86 32.55
CA ILE A 192 -0.50 24.10 32.42
C ILE A 192 -0.30 22.84 31.58
N ASP A 193 0.45 22.89 30.48
CA ASP A 193 0.77 21.70 29.68
C ASP A 193 1.51 20.65 30.55
N ASN A 194 2.43 21.07 31.42
CA ASN A 194 3.12 20.18 32.36
C ASN A 194 2.17 19.59 33.42
N LEU A 195 1.24 20.41 33.93
CA LEU A 195 0.21 19.95 34.86
C LEU A 195 -0.66 18.85 34.23
N PHE A 196 -1.19 19.08 33.02
CA PHE A 196 -2.00 18.09 32.33
C PHE A 196 -1.20 16.83 31.97
N THR A 197 0.08 16.98 31.64
CA THR A 197 0.98 15.82 31.48
C THR A 197 1.09 15.00 32.77
N SER A 198 1.18 15.65 33.94
CA SER A 198 1.19 14.95 35.23
C SER A 198 -0.14 14.27 35.59
N LEU A 199 -1.24 14.72 34.98
CA LEU A 199 -2.57 14.12 35.10
C LEU A 199 -2.83 13.04 34.03
N HIS A 200 -1.79 12.58 33.33
CA HIS A 200 -1.89 11.58 32.26
C HIS A 200 -2.79 12.01 31.11
N PHE A 201 -2.78 13.30 30.77
CA PHE A 201 -3.48 13.79 29.59
C PHE A 201 -2.80 13.28 28.32
N GLU A 202 -3.57 12.58 27.48
CA GLU A 202 -3.14 12.17 26.15
C GLU A 202 -3.68 13.16 25.13
N ARG A 203 -2.77 13.90 24.50
CA ARG A 203 -3.11 14.88 23.48
C ARG A 203 -3.51 14.20 22.18
N VAL A 204 -4.63 14.62 21.61
CA VAL A 204 -5.09 14.20 20.29
C VAL A 204 -4.87 15.35 19.30
N TYR A 205 -4.21 15.06 18.18
CA TYR A 205 -3.97 16.03 17.12
C TYR A 205 -5.07 15.93 16.07
N ILE A 206 -5.80 17.02 15.88
CA ILE A 206 -6.78 17.12 14.79
C ILE A 206 -6.03 17.54 13.53
N PRO A 207 -6.08 16.75 12.44
CA PRO A 207 -5.39 17.08 11.21
C PRO A 207 -5.83 18.41 10.60
N ASP A 208 -4.91 19.09 9.92
CA ASP A 208 -5.13 20.44 9.37
C ASP A 208 -6.22 20.50 8.29
N PHE A 209 -6.54 19.37 7.66
CA PHE A 209 -7.60 19.26 6.65
C PHE A 209 -9.02 19.19 7.25
N VAL A 210 -9.14 19.13 8.58
CA VAL A 210 -10.41 19.08 9.30
C VAL A 210 -10.85 20.49 9.67
N HIS A 211 -11.92 20.98 9.03
CA HIS A 211 -12.40 22.36 9.18
C HIS A 211 -13.85 22.43 9.69
N GLY A 212 -14.21 23.57 10.27
CA GLY A 212 -15.54 23.85 10.79
C GLY A 212 -15.87 23.11 12.09
N THR A 213 -17.16 22.86 12.33
CA THR A 213 -17.63 22.12 13.49
C THR A 213 -17.48 20.61 13.28
N PRO A 214 -17.44 19.78 14.34
CA PRO A 214 -17.36 18.32 14.22
C PRO A 214 -18.38 17.71 13.25
N LYS A 215 -19.62 18.24 13.25
CA LYS A 215 -20.68 17.81 12.34
C LYS A 215 -20.36 18.13 10.88
N ASN A 216 -20.00 19.38 10.59
CA ASN A 216 -19.69 19.82 9.23
C ASN A 216 -18.42 19.13 8.70
N ALA A 217 -17.42 18.98 9.56
CA ALA A 217 -16.20 18.23 9.27
C ALA A 217 -16.51 16.79 8.88
N LYS A 218 -17.36 16.09 9.64
CA LYS A 218 -17.76 14.70 9.33
C LYS A 218 -18.40 14.59 7.94
N GLU A 219 -19.31 15.50 7.61
CA GLU A 219 -19.96 15.54 6.29
C GLU A 219 -18.95 15.81 5.16
N ALA A 220 -18.04 16.76 5.34
CA ALA A 220 -17.01 17.09 4.37
C ALA A 220 -16.02 15.94 4.13
N LEU A 221 -15.53 15.32 5.21
CA LEU A 221 -14.61 14.19 5.15
C LEU A 221 -15.26 12.96 4.48
N GLN A 222 -16.55 12.71 4.74
CA GLN A 222 -17.27 11.64 4.06
C GLN A 222 -17.39 11.91 2.56
N ALA A 223 -17.66 13.16 2.16
CA ALA A 223 -17.70 13.55 0.76
C ALA A 223 -16.33 13.41 0.07
N MET A 224 -15.23 13.71 0.78
CA MET A 224 -13.87 13.49 0.28
C MET A 224 -13.60 11.99 0.04
N ILE A 225 -13.96 11.12 0.99
CA ILE A 225 -13.83 9.66 0.80
C ILE A 225 -14.61 9.20 -0.45
N ASP A 226 -15.84 9.68 -0.61
CA ASP A 226 -16.67 9.29 -1.74
C ASP A 226 -16.15 9.84 -3.08
N HIS A 227 -15.48 11.00 -3.06
CA HIS A 227 -14.78 11.54 -4.22
C HIS A 227 -13.55 10.69 -4.56
N ASN A 228 -12.67 10.45 -3.58
CA ASN A 228 -11.45 9.66 -3.75
C ASN A 228 -11.76 8.24 -4.25
N LYS A 229 -12.85 7.62 -3.76
CA LYS A 229 -13.31 6.32 -4.27
C LYS A 229 -13.65 6.35 -5.76
N LYS A 230 -14.32 7.41 -6.24
CA LYS A 230 -14.64 7.56 -7.66
C LYS A 230 -13.39 7.75 -8.51
N GLU A 231 -12.40 8.50 -8.01
CA GLU A 231 -11.12 8.67 -8.70
C GLU A 231 -10.33 7.36 -8.77
N ILE A 232 -10.27 6.61 -7.65
CA ILE A 232 -9.67 5.26 -7.63
C ILE A 232 -10.34 4.34 -8.66
N ASP A 233 -11.67 4.34 -8.75
CA ASP A 233 -12.39 3.53 -9.72
C ASP A 233 -12.08 3.96 -11.18
N GLN A 234 -11.88 5.26 -11.43
CA GLN A 234 -11.44 5.77 -12.75
C GLN A 234 -10.03 5.30 -13.09
N PHE A 235 -9.07 5.41 -12.17
CA PHE A 235 -7.71 4.93 -12.38
C PHE A 235 -7.68 3.41 -12.60
N ARG A 236 -8.46 2.64 -11.85
CA ARG A 236 -8.62 1.20 -12.08
C ARG A 236 -9.16 0.88 -13.47
N GLN A 237 -10.11 1.67 -13.97
CA GLN A 237 -10.60 1.49 -15.33
C GLN A 237 -9.54 1.80 -16.38
N ILE A 238 -8.74 2.85 -16.19
CA ILE A 238 -7.60 3.18 -17.06
C ILE A 238 -6.59 2.02 -17.09
N LEU A 239 -6.28 1.44 -15.93
CA LEU A 239 -5.40 0.28 -15.83
C LEU A 239 -5.93 -0.95 -16.58
N ILE A 240 -7.23 -1.23 -16.48
CA ILE A 240 -7.88 -2.31 -17.24
C ILE A 240 -7.77 -2.04 -18.75
N ASP A 241 -8.04 -0.81 -19.18
CA ASP A 241 -7.99 -0.42 -20.59
C ASP A 241 -6.56 -0.44 -21.15
N LEU A 242 -5.54 -0.16 -20.32
CA LEU A 242 -4.13 -0.32 -20.66
C LEU A 242 -3.74 -1.79 -20.77
N GLY A 243 -4.23 -2.65 -19.87
CA GLY A 243 -3.96 -4.09 -19.89
C GLY A 243 -4.68 -4.88 -20.99
N LEU A 244 -5.74 -4.32 -21.58
CA LEU A 244 -6.51 -4.93 -22.67
C LEU A 244 -6.06 -4.50 -24.08
N LYS A 245 -5.11 -3.55 -24.20
CA LYS A 245 -4.52 -3.13 -25.49
C LYS A 245 -3.38 -4.05 -25.93
#